data_AF-A0A844SQC4-F1
#
_entry.id   AF-A0A844SQC4-F1
#
_cell.length_a   1.000
_cell.length_b   1.000
_cell.length_c   1.000
_cell.angle_alpha   90.00
_cell.angle_beta   90.00
_cell.angle_gamma   90.00
#
_symmetry.space_group_name_H-M   'P 1'
#
loop_
_entity.id
_entity.type
_entity.pdbx_description
1 polymer ?
#
loop_
_entity_poly.entity_id
_entity_poly.type
_entity_poly.pdbx_seq_one_letter_code
_entity_poly.pdbx_strand_id
1 'polypeptide(L)'
;MGDNIEAIAEAIAAGRDDINTVIANIQAARRLLERFGDDLFLATEQADDPILARLAAYLALKGTDGYNEIGYQCAWGAQGSPDWGTLWGIKQKIRDFTPAFVLKICMKGDFRWLGVECHAPNRALPEDLHTRVRARTMVVSGVPVLAFSPTDVETSASACAEEIGYAASILARELLAMHGIEPPPRQDFRPRG
;
A
#
# COMPACT_ATOMS: atom_id res chain seq x y z
N MET A 1 -9.46 14.69 2.30
CA MET A 1 -8.36 15.67 2.40
C MET A 1 -8.85 17.12 2.51
N GLY A 2 -10.11 17.43 2.16
CA GLY A 2 -10.72 18.76 2.36
C GLY A 2 -11.00 19.07 3.83
N ASP A 3 -11.56 18.11 4.56
CA ASP A 3 -12.09 18.32 5.92
C ASP A 3 -11.02 18.76 6.95
N ASN A 4 -9.77 18.35 6.77
CA ASN A 4 -8.69 18.72 7.71
C ASN A 4 -8.08 20.09 7.41
N ILE A 5 -8.10 20.55 6.15
CA ILE A 5 -7.70 21.92 5.82
C ILE A 5 -8.78 22.89 6.30
N GLU A 6 -10.04 22.49 6.19
CA GLU A 6 -11.19 23.23 6.70
C GLU A 6 -11.17 23.30 8.23
N ALA A 7 -10.85 22.22 8.94
CA ALA A 7 -10.68 22.22 10.39
C ALA A 7 -9.50 23.11 10.86
N ILE A 8 -8.39 23.16 10.12
CA ILE A 8 -7.27 24.06 10.41
C ILE A 8 -7.67 25.52 10.16
N ALA A 9 -8.38 25.79 9.08
CA ALA A 9 -8.86 27.13 8.74
C ALA A 9 -9.93 27.64 9.71
N GLU A 10 -10.86 26.77 10.14
CA GLU A 10 -11.86 27.07 11.17
C GLU A 10 -11.22 27.31 12.53
N ALA A 11 -10.23 26.52 12.93
CA ALA A 11 -9.52 26.73 14.20
C ALA A 11 -8.73 28.06 14.22
N ILE A 12 -8.15 28.47 13.08
CA ILE A 12 -7.49 29.77 12.93
C ILE A 12 -8.51 30.92 12.93
N ALA A 13 -9.66 30.73 12.28
CA ALA A 13 -10.71 31.74 12.17
C ALA A 13 -11.52 31.93 13.46
N ALA A 14 -11.64 30.90 14.31
CA ALA A 14 -12.45 30.92 15.53
C ALA A 14 -11.85 31.77 16.66
N GLY A 15 -10.59 32.21 16.57
CA GLY A 15 -10.02 33.25 17.44
C GLY A 15 -10.12 32.99 18.95
N ARG A 16 -10.29 31.73 19.34
CA ARG A 16 -10.39 31.27 20.73
C ARG A 16 -9.97 29.81 20.77
N ASP A 17 -8.67 29.52 20.82
CA ASP A 17 -8.20 28.25 21.37
C ASP A 17 -6.75 28.34 21.82
N ASP A 18 -6.48 27.64 22.93
CA ASP A 18 -5.23 27.57 23.66
C ASP A 18 -4.02 27.38 22.72
N ILE A 19 -3.05 28.30 22.80
CA ILE A 19 -1.80 28.29 22.01
C ILE A 19 -1.12 26.91 22.08
N ASN A 20 -1.27 26.19 23.19
CA ASN A 20 -0.74 24.84 23.35
C ASN A 20 -1.36 23.81 22.39
N THR A 21 -2.65 23.91 22.09
CA THR A 21 -3.36 23.02 21.15
C THR A 21 -2.91 23.26 19.72
N VAL A 22 -2.73 24.53 19.33
CA VAL A 22 -2.20 24.90 18.02
C VAL A 22 -0.76 24.39 17.85
N ILE A 23 0.08 24.56 18.86
CA ILE A 23 1.46 24.04 18.86
C ILE A 23 1.49 22.52 18.76
N ALA A 24 0.64 21.80 19.51
CA ALA A 24 0.57 20.34 19.45
C ALA A 24 0.16 19.84 18.05
N ASN A 25 -0.80 20.49 17.41
CA ASN A 25 -1.24 20.17 16.05
C ASN A 25 -0.13 20.43 15.01
N ILE A 26 0.60 21.55 15.14
CA ILE A 26 1.75 21.85 14.27
C ILE A 26 2.86 20.80 14.47
N GLN A 27 3.14 20.40 15.70
CA GLN A 27 4.14 19.37 15.99
C GLN A 27 3.72 18.00 15.46
N ALA A 28 2.43 17.63 15.58
CA ALA A 28 1.89 16.41 15.01
C ALA A 28 1.97 16.42 13.48
N ALA A 29 1.56 17.51 12.83
CA ALA A 29 1.66 17.70 11.39
C ALA A 29 3.12 17.65 10.92
N ARG A 30 4.05 18.28 11.65
CA ARG A 30 5.49 18.24 11.35
C ARG A 30 6.06 16.83 11.49
N ARG A 31 5.74 16.10 12.56
CA ARG A 31 6.19 14.70 12.74
C ARG A 31 5.64 13.78 11.65
N LEU A 32 4.40 13.99 11.23
CA LEU A 32 3.82 13.29 10.09
C LEU A 32 4.61 13.61 8.81
N LEU A 33 4.87 14.89 8.52
CA LEU A 33 5.64 15.31 7.34
C LEU A 33 7.09 14.78 7.37
N GLU A 34 7.75 14.79 8.53
CA GLU A 34 9.10 14.24 8.72
C GLU A 34 9.10 12.71 8.49
N ARG A 35 8.15 11.99 9.10
CA ARG A 35 8.02 10.53 8.92
C ARG A 35 7.67 10.16 7.47
N PHE A 36 6.72 10.87 6.84
CA PHE A 36 6.38 10.68 5.44
C PHE A 36 7.57 11.02 4.53
N GLY A 37 8.37 12.03 4.89
CA GLY A 37 9.59 12.39 4.20
C GLY A 37 10.64 11.28 4.26
N ASP A 38 10.87 10.69 5.44
CA ASP A 38 11.85 9.62 5.63
C ASP A 38 11.43 8.33 4.92
N ASP A 39 10.17 7.90 5.07
CA ASP A 39 9.66 6.69 4.42
C ASP A 39 9.66 6.84 2.89
N LEU A 40 9.24 8.00 2.38
CA LEU A 40 9.29 8.33 0.94
C LEU A 40 10.72 8.33 0.42
N PHE A 41 11.62 9.04 1.11
CA PHE A 41 13.04 9.12 0.73
C PHE A 41 13.67 7.74 0.68
N LEU A 42 13.57 6.98 1.77
CA LEU A 42 14.15 5.64 1.88
C LEU A 42 13.58 4.67 0.84
N ALA A 43 12.28 4.74 0.55
CA ALA A 43 11.67 3.90 -0.47
C ALA A 43 12.16 4.28 -1.88
N THR A 44 12.27 5.57 -2.18
CA THR A 44 12.77 6.02 -3.49
C THR A 44 14.26 5.75 -3.68
N GLU A 45 15.08 5.84 -2.63
CA GLU A 45 16.52 5.53 -2.66
C GLU A 45 16.78 4.02 -2.82
N GLN A 46 15.95 3.18 -2.20
CA GLN A 46 16.05 1.72 -2.38
C GLN A 46 15.58 1.27 -3.76
N ALA A 47 14.76 2.07 -4.45
CA ALA A 47 14.38 1.82 -5.82
C ALA A 47 15.53 2.19 -6.77
N ASP A 48 16.18 1.18 -7.33
CA ASP A 48 17.28 1.34 -8.30
C ASP A 48 16.82 1.64 -9.74
N ASP A 49 15.53 1.94 -9.90
CA ASP A 49 14.88 2.22 -11.18
C ASP A 49 13.81 3.33 -11.00
N PRO A 50 13.79 4.37 -11.84
CA PRO A 50 12.77 5.42 -11.83
C PRO A 50 11.31 4.94 -11.84
N ILE A 51 11.01 3.83 -12.51
CA ILE A 51 9.65 3.25 -12.53
C ILE A 51 9.28 2.75 -11.13
N LEU A 52 10.19 2.02 -10.49
CA LEU A 52 10.01 1.57 -9.10
C LEU A 52 9.92 2.76 -8.15
N ALA A 53 10.81 3.74 -8.26
CA ALA A 53 10.80 4.91 -7.37
C ALA A 53 9.46 5.66 -7.46
N ARG A 54 8.92 5.81 -8.68
CA ARG A 54 7.62 6.43 -8.89
C ARG A 54 6.49 5.64 -8.25
N LEU A 55 6.41 4.33 -8.44
CA LEU A 55 5.35 3.53 -7.82
C LEU A 55 5.51 3.48 -6.29
N ALA A 56 6.74 3.37 -5.80
CA ALA A 56 7.08 3.42 -4.38
C ALA A 56 6.54 4.70 -3.72
N ALA A 57 6.72 5.85 -4.36
CA ALA A 57 6.22 7.12 -3.87
C ALA A 57 4.70 7.14 -3.74
N TYR A 58 3.98 6.66 -4.76
CA TYR A 58 2.52 6.60 -4.70
C TYR A 58 2.00 5.58 -3.69
N LEU A 59 2.71 4.47 -3.50
CA LEU A 59 2.37 3.49 -2.48
C LEU A 59 2.60 4.04 -1.07
N ALA A 60 3.69 4.80 -0.85
CA ALA A 60 3.94 5.49 0.41
C ALA A 60 2.88 6.57 0.72
N LEU A 61 2.43 7.31 -0.31
CA LEU A 61 1.50 8.44 -0.15
C LEU A 61 0.03 8.04 -0.09
N LYS A 62 -0.36 6.94 -0.74
CA LYS A 62 -1.77 6.58 -0.96
C LYS A 62 -2.08 5.11 -0.73
N GLY A 63 -1.09 4.28 -0.41
CA GLY A 63 -1.26 2.85 -0.22
C GLY A 63 -2.18 2.57 0.97
N THR A 64 -3.25 1.82 0.72
CA THR A 64 -4.16 1.32 1.75
C THR A 64 -4.53 -0.12 1.47
N ASP A 65 -4.71 -0.92 2.52
CA ASP A 65 -5.31 -2.26 2.41
C ASP A 65 -6.84 -2.23 2.60
N GLY A 66 -7.47 -1.06 2.49
CA GLY A 66 -8.90 -0.84 2.74
C GLY A 66 -9.27 -0.66 4.21
N TYR A 67 -8.35 -0.94 5.14
CA TYR A 67 -8.55 -0.78 6.58
C TYR A 67 -7.53 0.16 7.22
N ASN A 68 -6.28 0.10 6.77
CA ASN A 68 -5.16 0.90 7.26
C ASN A 68 -4.36 1.46 6.08
N GLU A 69 -3.53 2.45 6.37
CA GLU A 69 -2.41 2.82 5.51
C GLU A 69 -1.37 1.69 5.50
N ILE A 70 -0.75 1.44 4.34
CA ILE A 70 0.28 0.40 4.20
C ILE A 70 1.63 1.00 4.61
N GLY A 71 2.23 0.47 5.68
CA GLY A 71 3.49 0.98 6.23
C GLY A 71 4.72 0.51 5.46
N TYR A 72 5.61 1.43 5.09
CA TYR A 72 6.90 1.06 4.50
C TYR A 72 7.85 0.48 5.54
N GLN A 73 8.63 -0.53 5.16
CA GLN A 73 9.61 -1.15 6.02
C GLN A 73 10.93 -1.39 5.28
N CYS A 74 11.93 -0.55 5.57
CA CYS A 74 13.26 -0.65 4.99
C CYS A 74 14.09 -1.85 5.54
N ALA A 75 13.88 -2.21 6.82
CA ALA A 75 14.60 -3.28 7.50
C ALA A 75 13.74 -4.55 7.60
N TRP A 76 13.48 -5.15 6.45
CA TRP A 76 12.64 -6.34 6.34
C TRP A 76 13.18 -7.49 7.21
N GLY A 77 12.36 -7.95 8.17
CA GLY A 77 12.72 -9.03 9.11
C GLY A 77 13.43 -8.60 10.40
N ALA A 78 13.84 -7.34 10.55
CA ALA A 78 14.42 -6.84 11.80
C ALA A 78 13.35 -6.43 12.83
N GLN A 79 12.16 -6.07 12.37
CA GLN A 79 11.00 -5.78 13.21
C GLN A 79 9.97 -6.91 13.12
N GLY A 80 9.27 -7.15 14.23
CA GLY A 80 8.14 -8.08 14.28
C GLY A 80 7.02 -7.66 13.35
N SER A 81 6.23 -8.63 12.89
CA SER A 81 5.01 -8.33 12.14
C SER A 81 3.96 -7.73 13.08
N PRO A 82 3.21 -6.70 12.65
CA PRO A 82 2.17 -6.11 13.48
C PRO A 82 1.04 -7.12 13.72
N ASP A 83 0.34 -6.97 14.84
CA ASP A 83 -0.86 -7.76 15.13
C ASP A 83 -1.98 -7.49 14.13
N TRP A 84 -2.02 -6.30 13.53
CA TRP A 84 -2.94 -5.95 12.45
C TRP A 84 -2.34 -4.88 11.55
N GLY A 85 -2.53 -5.03 10.24
CA GLY A 85 -2.14 -4.06 9.23
C GLY A 85 -1.23 -4.64 8.17
N THR A 86 -0.77 -3.78 7.27
CA THR A 86 0.05 -4.20 6.12
C THR A 86 1.38 -3.48 6.11
N LEU A 87 2.44 -4.25 5.92
CA LEU A 87 3.80 -3.75 5.69
C LEU A 87 4.19 -3.96 4.23
N TRP A 88 5.01 -3.08 3.67
CA TRP A 88 5.57 -3.26 2.33
C TRP A 88 7.06 -2.92 2.26
N GLY A 89 7.74 -3.55 1.31
CA GLY A 89 9.18 -3.40 1.10
C GLY A 89 9.58 -3.63 -0.35
N ILE A 90 10.79 -3.19 -0.70
CA ILE A 90 11.35 -3.22 -2.06
C ILE A 90 12.34 -4.37 -2.18
N LYS A 91 12.23 -5.16 -3.26
CA LYS A 91 13.18 -6.25 -3.61
C LYS A 91 13.49 -7.23 -2.48
N GLN A 92 12.48 -7.53 -1.66
CA GLN A 92 12.63 -8.48 -0.57
C GLN A 92 12.37 -9.89 -1.09
N LYS A 93 13.31 -10.80 -0.82
CA LYS A 93 13.14 -12.20 -1.20
C LYS A 93 12.02 -12.84 -0.37
N ILE A 94 11.05 -13.44 -1.04
CA ILE A 94 9.99 -14.24 -0.43
C ILE A 94 9.95 -15.62 -1.08
N ARG A 95 9.92 -16.66 -0.25
CA ARG A 95 10.02 -18.06 -0.71
C ARG A 95 11.27 -18.23 -1.60
N ASP A 96 11.08 -18.46 -2.88
CA ASP A 96 12.09 -18.74 -3.90
C ASP A 96 12.24 -17.64 -4.96
N PHE A 97 11.55 -16.50 -4.84
CA PHE A 97 11.66 -15.38 -5.80
C PHE A 97 11.74 -14.02 -5.10
N THR A 98 12.07 -12.98 -5.87
CA THR A 98 12.24 -11.60 -5.37
C THR A 98 11.42 -10.64 -6.25
N PRO A 99 10.21 -10.25 -5.84
CA PRO A 99 9.42 -9.27 -6.58
C PRO A 99 9.98 -7.85 -6.44
N ALA A 100 9.57 -6.93 -7.32
CA ALA A 100 9.93 -5.52 -7.21
C ALA A 100 9.43 -4.91 -5.89
N PHE A 101 8.17 -5.18 -5.52
CA PHE A 101 7.64 -4.90 -4.19
C PHE A 101 6.99 -6.13 -3.60
N VAL A 102 6.99 -6.19 -2.27
CA VAL A 102 6.20 -7.17 -1.53
C VAL A 102 5.39 -6.48 -0.46
N LEU A 103 4.16 -6.94 -0.26
CA LEU A 103 3.29 -6.55 0.82
C LEU A 103 3.01 -7.77 1.71
N LYS A 104 3.16 -7.58 3.02
CA LYS A 104 2.79 -8.53 4.08
C LYS A 104 1.56 -8.02 4.80
N ILE A 105 0.39 -8.60 4.50
CA ILE A 105 -0.86 -8.30 5.19
C ILE A 105 -0.90 -9.20 6.43
N CYS A 106 -0.99 -8.62 7.63
CA CYS A 106 -0.86 -9.33 8.90
C CYS A 106 -2.14 -9.25 9.73
N MET A 107 -2.49 -10.33 10.42
CA MET A 107 -3.55 -10.38 11.41
C MET A 107 -3.27 -11.45 12.45
N LYS A 108 -3.13 -11.08 13.74
CA LYS A 108 -3.01 -11.98 14.90
C LYS A 108 -2.03 -13.16 14.69
N GLY A 109 -0.89 -12.90 14.07
CA GLY A 109 0.14 -13.90 13.76
C GLY A 109 -0.02 -14.62 12.41
N ASP A 110 -1.20 -14.57 11.79
CA ASP A 110 -1.43 -15.01 10.42
C ASP A 110 -1.07 -13.91 9.40
N PHE A 111 -0.77 -14.31 8.17
CA PHE A 111 -0.46 -13.35 7.11
C PHE A 111 -0.82 -13.82 5.71
N ARG A 112 -0.88 -12.86 4.79
CA ARG A 112 -0.94 -13.05 3.34
C ARG A 112 0.16 -12.25 2.66
N TRP A 113 0.71 -12.84 1.60
CA TRP A 113 1.70 -12.20 0.75
C TRP A 113 1.04 -11.68 -0.52
N LEU A 114 1.46 -10.50 -0.97
CA LEU A 114 1.18 -9.96 -2.30
C LEU A 114 2.50 -9.46 -2.88
N GLY A 115 2.85 -9.95 -4.07
CA GLY A 115 3.98 -9.44 -4.84
C GLY A 115 3.53 -8.40 -5.87
N VAL A 116 4.45 -7.54 -6.26
CA VAL A 116 4.25 -6.58 -7.36
C VAL A 116 5.49 -6.61 -8.26
N GLU A 117 5.25 -6.68 -9.57
CA GLU A 117 6.25 -6.55 -10.63
C GLU A 117 5.92 -5.33 -11.50
N CYS A 118 6.95 -4.61 -11.94
CA CYS A 118 6.79 -3.35 -12.69
C CYS A 118 7.35 -3.37 -14.12
N HIS A 119 7.83 -4.53 -14.56
CA HIS A 119 8.42 -4.73 -15.89
C HIS A 119 7.67 -5.77 -16.71
N ALA A 120 6.35 -5.83 -16.56
CA ALA A 120 5.51 -6.68 -17.37
C ALA A 120 5.39 -6.12 -18.80
N PRO A 121 5.13 -6.97 -19.81
CA PRO A 121 4.75 -6.51 -21.14
C PRO A 121 3.46 -5.68 -21.13
N ASN A 122 3.37 -4.71 -22.03
CA ASN A 122 2.15 -3.96 -22.28
C ASN A 122 1.01 -4.88 -22.75
N ARG A 123 -0.20 -4.66 -22.23
CA ARG A 123 -1.40 -5.41 -22.60
C ARG A 123 -2.64 -4.54 -22.49
N ALA A 124 -3.65 -4.85 -23.31
CA ALA A 124 -4.98 -4.29 -23.13
C ALA A 124 -5.63 -4.92 -21.89
N LEU A 125 -6.25 -4.08 -21.06
CA LEU A 125 -6.87 -4.51 -19.81
C LEU A 125 -8.34 -4.09 -19.75
N PRO A 126 -9.18 -4.86 -19.06
CA PRO A 126 -10.56 -4.49 -18.79
C PRO A 126 -10.70 -3.17 -18.02
N GLU A 127 -11.83 -2.48 -18.21
CA GLU A 127 -12.14 -1.23 -17.50
C GLU A 127 -12.62 -1.46 -16.06
N ASP A 128 -13.27 -2.60 -15.79
CA ASP A 128 -13.68 -2.97 -14.44
C ASP A 128 -12.46 -3.27 -13.56
N LEU A 129 -12.40 -2.65 -12.37
CA LEU A 129 -11.24 -2.76 -11.45
C LEU A 129 -10.97 -4.21 -11.06
N HIS A 130 -12.00 -4.95 -10.64
CA HIS A 130 -11.83 -6.34 -10.21
C HIS A 130 -11.26 -7.20 -11.34
N THR A 131 -11.85 -7.09 -12.53
CA THR A 131 -11.45 -7.86 -13.71
C THR A 131 -10.07 -7.44 -14.20
N ARG A 132 -9.71 -6.15 -14.09
CA ARG A 132 -8.38 -5.62 -14.41
C ARG A 132 -7.31 -6.18 -13.48
N VAL A 133 -7.51 -6.08 -12.16
CA VAL A 133 -6.59 -6.62 -11.15
C VAL A 133 -6.44 -8.13 -11.37
N ARG A 134 -7.55 -8.83 -11.64
CA ARG A 134 -7.50 -10.27 -11.93
C ARG A 134 -6.73 -10.59 -13.20
N ALA A 135 -6.96 -9.86 -14.28
CA ALA A 135 -6.18 -10.00 -15.51
C ALA A 135 -4.69 -9.71 -15.26
N ARG A 136 -4.37 -8.82 -14.31
CA ARG A 136 -2.99 -8.52 -13.96
C ARG A 136 -2.27 -9.59 -13.15
N THR A 137 -3.04 -10.37 -12.41
CA THR A 137 -2.52 -11.25 -11.38
C THR A 137 -2.02 -12.55 -11.97
N MET A 138 -0.83 -12.96 -11.54
CA MET A 138 -0.33 -14.32 -11.71
C MET A 138 0.02 -14.92 -10.36
N VAL A 139 0.14 -16.24 -10.29
CA VAL A 139 0.55 -16.93 -9.06
C VAL A 139 1.98 -17.42 -9.24
N VAL A 140 2.92 -16.85 -8.49
CA VAL A 140 4.33 -17.26 -8.47
C VAL A 140 4.60 -17.92 -7.14
N SER A 141 4.98 -19.20 -7.18
CA SER A 141 5.30 -19.99 -5.99
C SER A 141 4.22 -19.92 -4.91
N GLY A 142 2.94 -19.90 -5.31
CA GLY A 142 1.78 -19.80 -4.43
C GLY A 142 1.53 -18.42 -3.82
N VAL A 143 2.14 -17.35 -4.35
CA VAL A 143 1.92 -15.95 -3.97
C VAL A 143 1.26 -15.22 -5.14
N PRO A 144 0.15 -14.48 -4.94
CA PRO A 144 -0.39 -13.61 -5.98
C PRO A 144 0.58 -12.46 -6.27
N VAL A 145 0.85 -12.22 -7.55
CA VAL A 145 1.75 -11.17 -8.04
C VAL A 145 1.00 -10.31 -9.05
N LEU A 146 0.90 -9.01 -8.78
CA LEU A 146 0.38 -8.04 -9.74
C LEU A 146 1.49 -7.59 -10.68
N ALA A 147 1.26 -7.73 -11.98
CA ALA A 147 2.22 -7.38 -13.00
C ALA A 147 1.80 -6.11 -13.76
N PHE A 148 2.54 -5.03 -13.54
CA PHE A 148 2.43 -3.73 -14.21
C PHE A 148 3.55 -3.60 -15.25
N SER A 149 3.24 -2.96 -16.37
CA SER A 149 4.25 -2.53 -17.32
C SER A 149 4.82 -1.16 -16.91
N PRO A 150 6.00 -0.78 -17.44
CA PRO A 150 6.51 0.58 -17.24
C PRO A 150 5.51 1.66 -17.70
N THR A 151 4.81 1.42 -18.82
CA THR A 151 3.81 2.35 -19.36
C THR A 151 2.62 2.54 -18.42
N ASP A 152 2.19 1.50 -17.69
CA ASP A 152 1.12 1.61 -16.70
C ASP A 152 1.49 2.62 -15.61
N VAL A 153 2.71 2.50 -15.08
CA VAL A 153 3.23 3.34 -14.00
C VAL A 153 3.47 4.78 -14.48
N GLU A 154 4.00 4.95 -15.69
CA GLU A 154 4.22 6.26 -16.30
C GLU A 154 2.91 7.01 -16.55
N THR A 155 1.91 6.30 -17.06
CA THR A 155 0.57 6.84 -17.34
C THR A 155 -0.14 7.21 -16.04
N SER A 156 -0.19 6.28 -15.07
CA SER A 156 -0.82 6.53 -13.78
C SER A 156 -0.34 5.59 -12.67
N ALA A 157 0.77 5.94 -12.03
CA ALA A 157 1.22 5.27 -10.81
C ALA A 157 0.18 5.30 -9.67
N SER A 158 -0.66 6.34 -9.60
CA SER A 158 -1.75 6.42 -8.62
C SER A 158 -2.80 5.33 -8.85
N ALA A 159 -3.14 5.03 -10.11
CA ALA A 159 -4.06 3.94 -10.43
C ALA A 159 -3.42 2.57 -10.16
N CYS A 160 -2.12 2.43 -10.42
CA CYS A 160 -1.38 1.22 -10.04
C CYS A 160 -1.42 0.98 -8.52
N ALA A 161 -1.22 2.02 -7.71
CA ALA A 161 -1.33 1.94 -6.26
C ALA A 161 -2.75 1.59 -5.79
N GLU A 162 -3.79 2.12 -6.46
CA GLU A 162 -5.19 1.75 -6.20
C GLU A 162 -5.44 0.26 -6.47
N GLU A 163 -4.92 -0.28 -7.57
CA GLU A 163 -5.03 -1.70 -7.90
C GLU A 163 -4.31 -2.60 -6.90
N ILE A 164 -3.14 -2.18 -6.41
CA ILE A 164 -2.42 -2.86 -5.32
C ILE A 164 -3.26 -2.83 -4.04
N GLY A 165 -3.82 -1.68 -3.68
CA GLY A 165 -4.66 -1.54 -2.50
C GLY A 165 -5.93 -2.37 -2.57
N TYR A 166 -6.56 -2.45 -3.74
CA TYR A 166 -7.70 -3.33 -3.97
C TYR A 166 -7.35 -4.81 -3.71
N ALA A 167 -6.24 -5.30 -4.28
CA ALA A 167 -5.77 -6.66 -4.04
C ALA A 167 -5.43 -6.91 -2.55
N ALA A 168 -4.73 -5.96 -1.91
CA ALA A 168 -4.41 -6.02 -0.49
C ALA A 168 -5.69 -6.08 0.37
N SER A 169 -6.73 -5.34 0.02
CA SER A 169 -8.00 -5.35 0.75
C SER A 169 -8.74 -6.68 0.70
N ILE A 170 -8.68 -7.40 -0.43
CA ILE A 170 -9.25 -8.75 -0.52
C ILE A 170 -8.48 -9.69 0.41
N LEU A 171 -7.15 -9.61 0.42
CA LEU A 171 -6.31 -10.44 1.32
C LEU A 171 -6.52 -10.09 2.80
N ALA A 172 -6.70 -8.82 3.13
CA ALA A 172 -7.04 -8.36 4.47
C ALA A 172 -8.39 -8.94 4.93
N ARG A 173 -9.41 -8.91 4.06
CA ARG A 173 -10.72 -9.51 4.30
C ARG A 173 -10.66 -11.02 4.50
N GLU A 174 -9.79 -11.72 3.77
CA GLU A 174 -9.57 -13.15 4.00
C GLU A 174 -9.06 -13.44 5.40
N LEU A 175 -8.11 -12.63 5.89
CA LEU A 175 -7.59 -12.77 7.24
C LEU A 175 -8.66 -12.43 8.28
N LEU A 176 -9.40 -11.34 8.11
CA LEU A 176 -10.51 -11.00 8.99
C LEU A 176 -11.57 -12.12 9.04
N ALA A 177 -11.89 -12.73 7.90
CA ALA A 177 -12.82 -13.85 7.82
C ALA A 177 -12.27 -15.11 8.50
N MET A 178 -10.97 -15.40 8.34
CA MET A 178 -10.29 -16.49 9.04
C MET A 178 -10.38 -16.36 10.57
N HIS A 179 -10.40 -15.13 11.09
CA HIS A 179 -10.58 -14.85 12.52
C HIS A 179 -12.04 -14.59 12.94
N GLY A 180 -13.02 -14.83 12.05
CA GLY A 180 -14.45 -14.71 12.36
C GLY A 180 -14.95 -13.27 12.56
N ILE A 181 -14.23 -12.27 12.05
CA ILE A 181 -14.58 -10.84 12.20
C ILE A 181 -15.49 -10.37 11.06
N GLU A 182 -15.23 -10.85 9.84
CA GLU A 182 -16.01 -10.49 8.64
C GLU A 182 -16.44 -11.74 7.86
N PRO A 183 -17.47 -11.64 7.01
CA PRO A 183 -17.75 -12.69 6.04
C PRO A 183 -16.62 -12.82 5.01
N PRO A 184 -16.37 -14.01 4.45
CA PRO A 184 -15.40 -14.20 3.37
C PRO A 184 -15.65 -13.24 2.19
N PRO A 185 -14.59 -12.79 1.50
CA PRO A 185 -14.75 -11.91 0.36
C PRO A 185 -15.57 -12.58 -0.75
N ARG A 186 -16.50 -11.83 -1.35
CA ARG A 186 -17.36 -12.32 -2.45
C ARG A 186 -16.61 -12.45 -3.77
N GLN A 187 -15.47 -11.78 -3.87
CA GLN A 187 -14.67 -11.66 -5.07
C GLN A 187 -13.25 -12.11 -4.75
N ASP A 188 -12.64 -12.81 -5.70
CA ASP A 188 -11.23 -13.19 -5.64
C ASP A 188 -10.54 -12.69 -6.91
N PHE A 189 -9.49 -11.91 -6.72
CA PHE A 189 -8.70 -11.35 -7.81
C PHE A 189 -7.68 -12.36 -8.37
N ARG A 190 -7.48 -13.51 -7.71
CA ARG A 190 -6.58 -14.55 -8.21
C ARG A 190 -7.16 -15.22 -9.47
N PRO A 191 -6.32 -15.69 -10.41
CA PRO A 191 -6.77 -16.51 -11.52
C PRO A 191 -7.52 -17.75 -11.03
N ARG A 192 -8.54 -18.20 -11.79
CA ARG A 192 -9.17 -19.50 -11.52
C ARG A 192 -8.30 -20.56 -12.20
N GLY A 193 -7.92 -21.59 -11.45
CA GLY A 193 -7.23 -22.78 -11.99
C GLY A 193 -8.13 -23.60 -12.89
#